data_AF-A0A842MR29-F1
#
_entry.id   AF-A0A842MR29-F1
#
_cell.length_a   1.000
_cell.length_b   1.000
_cell.length_c   1.000
_cell.angle_alpha   90.00
_cell.angle_beta   90.00
_cell.angle_gamma   90.00
#
_symmetry.space_group_name_H-M   'P 1'
#
loop_
_entity.id
_entity.type
_entity.pdbx_description
1 polymer ?
#
loop_
_entity_poly.entity_id
_entity_poly.type
_entity_poly.pdbx_seq_one_letter_code
_entity_poly.pdbx_strand_id
1 'polypeptide(L)'
;MKRDIIYTLILLLLIDIAIIADIPGLRQSLPFLFFTFIPGYLLVRNFDIGFVEKFVLSAALSLALLMFVGLFVNSLYPWVLEPLSLAPLLVSLNILMMVLCVFSFWKEKEVKFEFKGKLSVRPLMVYPLFLPVLTVLGSYVMNIYSINLILLFMLISIPVYILILAMERDKVSPFVYPITLYCIGFSLLALNILPSNYIIGRDIHMEYYCFKTSLLNYHWDIHDP
;
A
#
# COMPACT_ATOMS: atom_id res chain seq x y z
N MET A 1 0.83 28.94 3.30
CA MET A 1 0.47 28.89 1.87
C MET A 1 0.69 27.48 1.33
N LYS A 2 -0.26 27.03 0.50
CA LYS A 2 -0.55 25.68 -0.04
C LYS A 2 0.58 24.92 -0.79
N ARG A 3 1.85 25.02 -0.38
CA ARG A 3 2.98 24.38 -1.10
C ARG A 3 2.76 22.88 -1.28
N ASP A 4 2.27 22.21 -0.23
CA ASP A 4 2.01 20.77 -0.27
C ASP A 4 0.96 20.39 -1.31
N ILE A 5 -0.13 21.17 -1.43
CA ILE A 5 -1.16 20.92 -2.46
C ILE A 5 -0.59 21.16 -3.86
N ILE A 6 0.23 22.20 -4.04
CA ILE A 6 0.91 22.46 -5.31
C ILE A 6 1.85 21.29 -5.65
N TYR A 7 2.62 20.80 -4.69
CA TYR A 7 3.48 19.63 -4.88
C TYR A 7 2.68 18.37 -5.18
N THR A 8 1.52 18.17 -4.53
CA THR A 8 0.60 17.07 -4.84
C THR A 8 0.08 17.17 -6.27
N LEU A 9 -0.31 18.35 -6.74
CA LEU A 9 -0.80 18.55 -8.12
C LEU A 9 0.31 18.37 -9.16
N ILE A 10 1.53 18.87 -8.89
CA ILE A 10 2.69 18.64 -9.76
C ILE A 10 3.00 17.14 -9.84
N LEU A 11 2.99 16.45 -8.69
CA LEU A 11 3.25 15.02 -8.64
C LEU A 11 2.17 14.21 -9.37
N LEU A 12 0.89 14.60 -9.24
CA LEU A 12 -0.22 14.00 -9.99
C LEU A 12 0.00 14.16 -11.50
N LEU A 13 0.39 15.35 -11.96
CA LEU A 13 0.68 15.60 -13.37
C LEU A 13 1.87 14.76 -13.88
N LEU A 14 2.93 14.63 -13.07
CA LEU A 14 4.06 13.75 -13.41
C LEU A 14 3.65 12.27 -13.49
N ILE A 15 2.74 11.83 -12.62
CA ILE A 15 2.18 10.49 -12.63
C ILE A 15 1.36 10.26 -13.90
N ASP A 16 0.47 11.19 -14.26
CA ASP A 16 -0.33 11.08 -15.49
C ASP A 16 0.57 10.99 -16.72
N ILE A 17 1.63 11.81 -16.79
CA ILE A 17 2.63 11.73 -17.86
C ILE A 17 3.31 10.36 -17.87
N ALA A 18 3.74 9.84 -16.71
CA ALA A 18 4.39 8.54 -16.64
C ALA A 18 3.47 7.38 -17.07
N ILE A 19 2.17 7.47 -16.77
CA ILE A 19 1.16 6.49 -17.18
C ILE A 19 0.91 6.58 -18.69
N ILE A 20 0.67 7.79 -19.21
CA ILE A 20 0.31 8.01 -20.62
C ILE A 20 1.49 7.74 -21.56
N ALA A 21 2.71 8.12 -21.15
CA ALA A 21 3.93 7.85 -21.92
C ALA A 21 4.46 6.41 -21.75
N ASP A 22 3.74 5.57 -21.00
CA ASP A 22 4.06 4.16 -20.75
C ASP A 22 5.51 3.92 -20.30
N ILE A 23 6.01 4.74 -19.37
CA ILE A 23 7.40 4.66 -18.92
C ILE A 23 7.57 3.40 -18.05
N PRO A 24 8.42 2.42 -18.46
CA PRO A 24 8.53 1.14 -17.77
C PRO A 24 9.00 1.32 -16.32
N GLY A 25 8.43 0.55 -15.40
CA GLY A 25 8.68 0.66 -13.96
C GLY A 25 7.99 1.85 -13.30
N LEU A 26 8.10 3.06 -13.86
CA LEU A 26 7.47 4.27 -13.31
C LEU A 26 5.95 4.25 -13.43
N ARG A 27 5.41 3.77 -14.55
CA ARG A 27 3.96 3.59 -14.76
C ARG A 27 3.28 2.76 -13.67
N GLN A 28 4.01 1.85 -13.02
CA GLN A 28 3.45 0.97 -11.98
C GLN A 28 3.78 1.49 -10.58
N SER A 29 5.06 1.81 -10.33
CA SER A 29 5.53 2.16 -8.99
C SER A 29 5.06 3.53 -8.51
N LEU A 30 5.06 4.55 -9.37
CA LEU A 30 4.68 5.91 -8.97
C LEU A 30 3.19 6.03 -8.61
N PRO A 31 2.23 5.58 -9.45
CA PRO A 31 0.82 5.65 -9.08
C PRO A 31 0.51 4.79 -7.86
N PHE A 32 1.13 3.61 -7.75
CA PHE A 32 0.95 2.74 -6.59
C PHE A 32 1.32 3.46 -5.29
N LEU A 33 2.52 4.04 -5.20
CA LEU A 33 2.96 4.76 -4.01
C LEU A 33 2.09 6.01 -3.76
N PHE A 34 1.76 6.75 -4.81
CA PHE A 34 0.97 7.97 -4.68
C PHE A 34 -0.45 7.68 -4.18
N PHE A 35 -1.19 6.83 -4.89
CA PHE A 35 -2.58 6.54 -4.56
C PHE A 35 -2.74 5.71 -3.29
N THR A 36 -1.69 5.01 -2.83
CA THR A 36 -1.72 4.30 -1.52
C THR A 36 -1.65 5.25 -0.33
N PHE A 37 -0.98 6.42 -0.45
CA PHE A 37 -0.75 7.29 0.71
C PHE A 37 -1.38 8.67 0.59
N ILE A 38 -1.30 9.31 -0.58
CA ILE A 38 -1.63 10.72 -0.72
C ILE A 38 -3.13 11.03 -0.57
N PRO A 39 -4.08 10.26 -1.14
CA PRO A 39 -5.50 10.57 -1.00
C PRO A 39 -5.97 10.65 0.46
N GLY A 40 -5.64 9.64 1.27
CA GLY A 40 -5.96 9.60 2.68
C GLY A 40 -5.18 10.63 3.49
N TYR A 41 -3.94 10.95 3.10
CA TYR A 41 -3.15 12.00 3.75
C TYR A 41 -3.86 13.35 3.64
N LEU A 42 -4.39 13.69 2.46
CA LEU A 42 -5.12 14.94 2.25
C LEU A 42 -6.34 15.10 3.18
N LEU A 43 -6.95 13.99 3.60
CA LEU A 43 -8.07 13.96 4.54
C LEU A 43 -7.62 14.06 6.01
N VAL A 44 -6.57 13.33 6.37
CA VAL A 44 -6.12 13.15 7.76
C VAL A 44 -5.10 14.20 8.20
N ARG A 45 -4.50 14.96 7.27
CA ARG A 45 -3.37 15.87 7.58
C ARG A 45 -3.62 16.78 8.78
N ASN A 46 -4.84 17.31 8.89
CA ASN A 46 -5.26 18.28 9.91
C ASN A 46 -5.67 17.64 11.24
N PHE A 47 -5.67 16.30 11.33
CA PHE A 47 -5.94 15.60 12.57
C PHE A 47 -4.73 15.72 13.49
N ASP A 48 -4.99 16.02 14.75
CA ASP A 48 -3.98 16.11 15.80
C ASP A 48 -3.76 14.72 16.41
N ILE A 49 -3.10 13.88 15.62
CA ILE A 49 -2.74 12.50 15.97
C ILE A 49 -1.26 12.27 15.70
N GLY A 50 -0.69 11.26 16.36
CA GLY A 50 0.72 10.90 16.20
C GLY A 50 1.09 10.54 14.75
N PHE A 51 2.39 10.56 14.47
CA PHE A 51 2.91 10.34 13.11
C PHE A 51 2.56 8.95 12.56
N VAL A 52 2.67 7.92 13.40
CA VAL A 52 2.41 6.53 12.99
C VAL A 52 0.92 6.33 12.72
N GLU A 53 0.07 6.84 13.60
CA GLU A 53 -1.38 6.81 13.46
C GLU A 53 -1.82 7.55 12.19
N LYS A 54 -1.24 8.73 11.94
CA LYS A 54 -1.47 9.50 10.72
C LYS A 54 -1.06 8.72 9.47
N PHE A 55 0.10 8.07 9.48
CA PHE A 55 0.58 7.27 8.35
C PHE A 55 -0.31 6.06 8.06
N VAL A 56 -0.65 5.28 9.09
CA VAL A 56 -1.51 4.09 8.96
C VAL A 56 -2.92 4.48 8.52
N LEU A 57 -3.51 5.50 9.15
CA LEU A 57 -4.85 5.99 8.79
C LEU A 57 -4.88 6.56 7.38
N SER A 58 -3.81 7.24 6.96
CA SER A 58 -3.64 7.72 5.59
C SER A 58 -3.64 6.57 4.57
N ALA A 59 -2.91 5.49 4.85
CA ALA A 59 -2.88 4.32 3.96
C ALA A 59 -4.25 3.63 3.88
N ALA A 60 -4.87 3.37 5.04
CA ALA A 60 -6.17 2.71 5.12
C ALA A 60 -7.27 3.52 4.42
N LEU A 61 -7.30 4.84 4.64
CA LEU A 61 -8.30 5.71 4.03
C LEU A 61 -8.09 5.86 2.52
N SER A 62 -6.84 5.87 2.04
CA SER A 62 -6.56 5.87 0.61
C SER A 62 -7.06 4.59 -0.06
N LEU A 63 -6.79 3.42 0.54
CA LEU A 63 -7.29 2.13 0.03
C LEU A 63 -8.82 2.10 0.01
N ALA A 64 -9.48 2.57 1.08
CA ALA A 64 -10.93 2.66 1.11
C ALA A 64 -11.48 3.58 0.00
N LEU A 65 -10.88 4.77 -0.20
CA LEU A 65 -11.27 5.68 -1.28
C LEU A 65 -11.09 5.04 -2.66
N LEU A 66 -9.98 4.34 -2.90
CA LEU A 66 -9.75 3.64 -4.16
C LEU A 66 -10.80 2.56 -4.41
N MET A 67 -11.17 1.79 -3.39
CA MET A 67 -12.24 0.79 -3.50
C MET A 67 -13.58 1.43 -3.84
N PHE A 68 -13.94 2.54 -3.17
CA PHE A 68 -15.18 3.26 -3.45
C PHE A 68 -15.19 3.89 -4.86
N VAL A 69 -14.09 4.48 -5.31
CA VAL A 69 -13.98 5.04 -6.66
C VAL A 69 -14.05 3.93 -7.71
N GLY A 70 -13.35 2.81 -7.52
CA GLY A 70 -13.42 1.66 -8.41
C GLY A 70 -14.85 1.14 -8.54
N LEU A 71 -15.55 0.96 -7.41
CA LEU A 71 -16.96 0.55 -7.39
C LEU A 71 -17.87 1.56 -8.09
N PHE A 72 -17.68 2.86 -7.82
CA PHE A 72 -18.48 3.92 -8.43
C PHE A 72 -18.28 3.96 -9.96
N VAL A 73 -17.03 3.90 -10.42
CA VAL A 73 -16.68 3.88 -11.84
C VAL A 73 -17.27 2.63 -12.50
N ASN A 74 -17.12 1.46 -11.86
CA ASN A 74 -17.70 0.21 -12.34
C ASN A 74 -19.22 0.31 -12.55
N SER A 75 -19.91 0.98 -11.63
CA SER A 75 -21.37 1.15 -11.67
C SER A 75 -21.86 2.05 -12.83
N LEU A 76 -20.94 2.65 -13.60
CA LEU A 76 -21.29 3.35 -14.84
C LEU A 76 -21.56 2.38 -16.00
N TYR A 77 -21.19 1.11 -15.88
CA TYR A 77 -21.62 0.08 -16.81
C TYR A 77 -23.15 -0.14 -16.69
N PRO A 78 -23.90 -0.25 -17.80
CA PRO A 78 -23.44 -0.35 -19.19
C PRO A 78 -23.37 0.98 -19.96
N TRP A 79 -23.59 2.14 -19.32
CA TRP A 79 -23.51 3.43 -20.02
C TRP A 79 -22.09 3.75 -20.51
N VAL A 80 -21.08 3.36 -19.74
CA VAL A 80 -19.69 3.27 -20.18
C VAL A 80 -19.37 1.79 -20.33
N LEU A 81 -19.00 1.35 -21.53
CA LEU A 81 -18.81 -0.08 -21.83
C LEU A 81 -17.58 -0.67 -21.14
N GLU A 82 -16.50 0.10 -21.00
CA GLU A 82 -15.24 -0.35 -20.39
C GLU A 82 -14.84 0.61 -19.24
N PRO A 83 -15.63 0.70 -18.15
CA PRO A 83 -15.42 1.69 -17.10
C PRO A 83 -14.09 1.53 -16.36
N LEU A 84 -13.60 0.30 -16.20
CA LEU A 84 -12.31 0.01 -15.55
C LEU A 84 -11.14 -0.02 -16.55
N SER A 85 -11.32 0.48 -17.77
CA SER A 85 -10.20 0.73 -18.68
C SER A 85 -9.36 1.92 -18.19
N LEU A 86 -8.20 2.12 -18.81
CA LEU A 86 -7.23 3.13 -18.36
C LEU A 86 -7.84 4.53 -18.35
N ALA A 87 -8.57 4.93 -19.40
CA ALA A 87 -9.03 6.32 -19.54
C ALA A 87 -10.08 6.72 -18.49
N PRO A 88 -11.18 5.98 -18.26
CA PRO A 88 -12.17 6.36 -17.24
C PRO A 88 -11.62 6.22 -15.81
N LEU A 89 -10.72 5.27 -15.55
CA LEU A 89 -10.01 5.19 -14.27
C LEU A 89 -9.09 6.39 -14.05
N LEU A 90 -8.28 6.77 -15.04
CA LEU A 90 -7.36 7.90 -14.91
C LEU A 90 -8.11 9.21 -14.67
N VAL A 91 -9.22 9.42 -15.40
CA VAL A 91 -10.09 10.59 -15.23
C VAL A 91 -10.75 10.59 -13.84
N SER A 92 -11.31 9.46 -13.39
CA SER A 92 -11.99 9.39 -12.09
C SER A 92 -11.03 9.59 -10.91
N LEU A 93 -9.82 9.03 -10.98
CA LEU A 93 -8.78 9.26 -9.97
C LEU A 93 -8.28 10.71 -9.96
N ASN A 94 -8.16 11.35 -11.12
CA ASN A 94 -7.85 12.78 -11.20
C ASN A 94 -8.96 13.64 -10.58
N ILE A 95 -10.23 13.35 -10.87
CA ILE A 95 -11.37 14.04 -10.26
C ILE A 95 -11.35 13.86 -8.74
N LEU A 96 -11.14 12.63 -8.24
CA LEU A 96 -11.00 12.35 -6.81
C LEU A 96 -9.93 13.25 -6.20
N MET A 97 -8.74 13.29 -6.80
CA MET A 97 -7.63 14.10 -6.30
C MET A 97 -7.94 15.59 -6.31
N MET A 98 -8.59 16.11 -7.35
CA MET A 98 -9.02 17.51 -7.40
C MET A 98 -10.01 17.83 -6.28
N VAL A 99 -11.02 16.98 -6.06
CA VAL A 99 -11.99 17.14 -4.97
C VAL A 99 -11.30 17.12 -3.61
N LEU A 100 -10.38 16.17 -3.38
CA LEU A 100 -9.62 16.09 -2.14
C LEU A 100 -8.72 17.31 -1.93
N CYS A 101 -8.04 17.80 -2.97
CA CYS A 101 -7.23 19.01 -2.91
C CYS A 101 -8.06 20.25 -2.56
N VAL A 102 -9.26 20.40 -3.13
CA VAL A 102 -10.20 21.49 -2.81
C VAL A 102 -10.67 21.38 -1.36
N PHE A 103 -11.12 20.20 -0.93
CA PHE A 103 -11.56 19.96 0.45
C PHE A 103 -10.44 20.23 1.46
N SER A 104 -9.23 19.79 1.13
CA SER A 104 -8.05 20.00 1.94
C SER A 104 -7.71 21.49 1.99
N PHE A 105 -7.83 22.20 0.86
CA PHE A 105 -7.56 23.64 0.79
C PHE A 105 -8.46 24.47 1.71
N TRP A 106 -9.74 24.13 1.84
CA TRP A 106 -10.67 24.86 2.70
C TRP A 106 -10.43 24.70 4.20
N LYS A 107 -9.64 23.70 4.62
CA LYS A 107 -9.31 23.50 6.04
C LYS A 107 -8.04 24.28 6.41
N GLU A 108 -8.22 25.37 7.17
CA GLU A 108 -7.23 26.44 7.49
C GLU A 108 -6.00 26.07 8.35
N LYS A 109 -5.71 24.80 8.65
CA LYS A 109 -4.55 24.48 9.48
C LYS A 109 -3.29 24.24 8.64
N GLU A 110 -2.31 25.13 8.76
CA GLU A 110 -0.95 24.86 8.29
C GLU A 110 -0.32 23.78 9.17
N VAL A 111 -0.20 22.58 8.64
CA VAL A 111 0.47 21.48 9.33
C VAL A 111 1.96 21.57 9.00
N LYS A 112 2.77 22.01 9.96
CA LYS A 112 4.22 21.90 9.82
C LYS A 112 4.61 20.44 10.02
N PHE A 113 5.21 19.83 9.00
CA PHE A 113 5.96 18.58 9.17
C PHE A 113 7.22 18.87 9.97
N GLU A 114 7.09 18.93 11.29
CA GLU A 114 8.25 18.96 12.17
C GLU A 114 8.71 17.52 12.40
N PHE A 115 9.76 17.11 11.70
CA PHE A 115 10.49 15.88 12.01
C PHE A 115 11.29 16.11 13.31
N LYS A 116 10.59 16.24 14.44
CA LYS A 116 11.17 16.35 15.77
C LYS A 116 11.54 14.96 16.27
N GLY A 117 12.61 14.40 15.71
CA GLY A 117 13.19 13.15 16.16
C GLY A 117 14.66 13.07 15.76
N LYS A 118 15.56 13.03 16.73
CA LYS A 118 16.91 12.49 16.48
C LYS A 118 16.71 11.00 16.18
N LEU A 119 16.73 10.64 14.90
CA LEU A 119 16.64 9.25 14.46
C LEU A 119 17.95 8.55 14.83
N SER A 120 18.08 8.09 16.08
CA SER A 120 19.14 7.15 16.44
C SER A 120 18.71 5.79 15.90
N VAL A 121 19.14 5.50 14.67
CA VAL A 121 18.80 4.26 13.99
C VAL A 121 19.63 3.15 14.62
N ARG A 122 19.01 2.35 15.49
CA ARG A 122 19.62 1.13 16.03
C ARG A 122 19.27 -0.05 15.11
N PRO A 123 20.17 -1.03 14.92
CA PRO A 123 19.88 -2.22 14.12
C PRO A 123 18.58 -2.92 14.52
N LEU A 124 18.29 -2.97 15.83
CA LEU A 124 17.07 -3.56 16.38
C LEU A 124 15.78 -2.88 15.89
N MET A 125 15.83 -1.60 15.53
CA MET A 125 14.68 -0.84 15.03
C MET A 125 14.40 -1.09 13.54
N VAL A 126 15.44 -1.45 12.79
CA VAL A 126 15.36 -1.65 11.33
C VAL A 126 15.18 -3.13 10.99
N TYR A 127 15.66 -4.03 11.84
CA TYR A 127 15.61 -5.48 11.62
C TYR A 127 14.23 -6.01 11.18
N PRO A 128 13.09 -5.61 11.79
CA PRO A 128 11.79 -6.10 11.35
C PRO A 128 11.49 -5.85 9.87
N LEU A 129 11.96 -4.72 9.32
CA LEU A 129 11.76 -4.38 7.91
C LEU A 129 12.44 -5.37 6.96
N PHE A 130 13.47 -6.10 7.43
CA PHE A 130 14.11 -7.16 6.66
C PHE A 130 13.30 -8.45 6.62
N LEU A 131 12.39 -8.71 7.57
CA LEU A 131 11.63 -9.96 7.60
C LEU A 131 10.75 -10.13 6.34
N PRO A 132 9.97 -9.12 5.89
CA PRO A 132 9.22 -9.21 4.63
C PRO A 132 10.12 -9.48 3.43
N VAL A 133 11.28 -8.82 3.39
CA VAL A 133 12.27 -8.98 2.30
C VAL A 133 12.81 -10.40 2.27
N LEU A 134 13.20 -10.97 3.42
CA LEU A 134 13.65 -12.35 3.54
C LEU A 134 12.55 -13.34 3.13
N THR A 135 11.29 -13.03 3.43
CA THR A 135 10.16 -13.87 3.04
C THR A 135 10.01 -13.88 1.51
N VAL A 136 9.96 -12.71 0.88
CA VAL A 136 9.84 -12.59 -0.58
C VAL A 136 11.01 -13.27 -1.29
N LEU A 137 12.23 -13.00 -0.85
CA LEU A 137 13.45 -13.62 -1.41
C LEU A 137 13.47 -15.14 -1.18
N GLY A 138 13.12 -15.59 0.01
CA GLY A 138 13.09 -17.01 0.35
C GLY A 138 12.02 -17.77 -0.44
N SER A 139 10.85 -17.17 -0.64
CA SER A 139 9.79 -17.73 -1.48
C SER A 139 10.22 -17.81 -2.94
N TYR A 140 10.89 -16.77 -3.47
CA TYR A 140 11.45 -16.79 -4.82
C TYR A 140 12.48 -17.93 -5.00
N VAL A 141 13.42 -18.06 -4.06
CA VAL A 141 14.43 -19.13 -4.09
C VAL A 141 13.78 -20.51 -3.96
N MET A 142 12.78 -20.66 -3.10
CA MET A 142 12.03 -21.91 -2.95
C MET A 142 11.27 -22.28 -4.23
N ASN A 143 10.63 -21.31 -4.90
CA ASN A 143 9.89 -21.55 -6.14
C ASN A 143 10.77 -22.01 -7.30
N ILE A 144 11.98 -21.46 -7.42
CA ILE A 144 12.88 -21.76 -8.55
C ILE A 144 13.79 -22.94 -8.27
N TYR A 145 14.36 -23.01 -7.07
CA TYR A 145 15.42 -23.95 -6.72
C TYR A 145 14.98 -25.03 -5.73
N SER A 146 13.74 -25.00 -5.24
CA SER A 146 13.22 -25.91 -4.19
C SER A 146 14.03 -25.87 -2.89
N ILE A 147 14.70 -24.74 -2.60
CA ILE A 147 15.50 -24.51 -1.39
C ILE A 147 14.74 -23.57 -0.46
N ASN A 148 14.43 -24.01 0.76
CA ASN A 148 13.66 -23.26 1.76
C ASN A 148 14.51 -22.69 2.92
N LEU A 149 15.85 -22.72 2.81
CA LEU A 149 16.76 -22.35 3.89
C LEU A 149 16.57 -20.90 4.38
N ILE A 150 16.32 -19.97 3.45
CA ILE A 150 16.07 -18.54 3.79
C ILE A 150 14.76 -18.39 4.57
N LEU A 151 13.71 -19.13 4.19
CA LEU A 151 12.42 -19.10 4.88
C LEU A 151 12.52 -19.68 6.29
N LEU A 152 13.25 -20.79 6.46
CA LEU A 152 13.53 -21.37 7.76
C LEU A 152 14.34 -20.41 8.65
N PHE A 153 15.36 -19.77 8.11
CA PHE A 153 16.12 -18.74 8.82
C PHE A 153 15.24 -17.59 9.28
N MET A 154 14.37 -17.06 8.40
CA MET A 154 13.41 -16.02 8.72
C MET A 154 12.45 -16.46 9.84
N LEU A 155 11.93 -17.69 9.79
CA LEU A 155 11.01 -18.22 10.81
C LEU A 155 11.68 -18.31 12.19
N ILE A 156 12.94 -18.79 12.24
CA ILE A 156 13.72 -18.90 13.48
C ILE A 156 14.13 -17.51 13.99
N SER A 157 14.36 -16.56 13.10
CA SER A 157 14.79 -15.22 13.51
C SER A 157 13.68 -14.41 14.18
N ILE A 158 12.40 -14.69 13.90
CA ILE A 158 11.26 -14.07 14.56
C ILE A 158 11.28 -14.24 16.09
N PRO A 159 11.26 -15.46 16.67
CA PRO A 159 11.28 -15.63 18.12
C PRO A 159 12.58 -15.12 18.75
N VAL A 160 13.74 -15.29 18.08
CA VAL A 160 15.01 -14.74 18.54
C VAL A 160 14.95 -13.22 18.64
N TYR A 161 14.41 -12.56 17.62
CA TYR A 161 14.22 -11.11 17.61
C TYR A 161 13.28 -10.64 18.72
N ILE A 162 12.15 -11.33 18.94
CA ILE A 162 11.21 -11.01 20.01
C ILE A 162 11.89 -11.08 21.38
N LEU A 163 12.72 -12.10 21.63
CA LEU A 163 13.46 -12.23 22.88
C LEU A 163 14.44 -11.06 23.08
N ILE A 164 15.21 -10.69 22.05
CA ILE A 164 16.14 -9.56 22.12
C ILE A 164 15.37 -8.25 22.35
N LEU A 165 14.24 -8.05 21.67
CA LEU A 165 13.38 -6.89 21.84
C LEU A 165 12.83 -6.80 23.27
N ALA A 166 12.45 -7.93 23.88
CA ALA A 166 11.97 -7.99 25.26
C ALA A 166 13.08 -7.67 26.29
N MET A 167 14.31 -8.14 26.05
CA MET A 167 15.48 -7.82 26.89
C MET A 167 15.87 -6.35 26.83
N GLU A 168 15.74 -5.74 25.65
CA GLU A 168 16.13 -4.35 25.39
C GLU A 168 14.95 -3.36 25.49
N ARG A 169 13.81 -3.79 26.03
CA ARG A 169 12.53 -3.03 26.02
C ARG A 169 12.66 -1.58 26.51
N ASP A 170 13.51 -1.33 27.50
CA ASP A 170 13.68 -0.02 28.14
C ASP A 170 14.51 0.94 27.28
N LYS A 171 15.25 0.42 26.28
CA LYS A 171 16.13 1.19 25.41
C LYS A 171 15.56 1.41 24.00
N VAL A 172 14.33 0.94 23.75
CA VAL A 172 13.71 0.93 22.43
C VAL A 172 12.52 1.88 22.40
N SER A 173 12.38 2.62 21.30
CA SER A 173 11.26 3.54 21.12
C SER A 173 9.93 2.77 21.02
N PRO A 174 8.83 3.27 21.63
CA PRO A 174 7.51 2.65 21.54
C PRO A 174 7.01 2.42 20.11
N PHE A 175 7.48 3.18 19.12
CA PHE A 175 7.10 3.03 17.71
C PHE A 175 7.61 1.71 17.07
N VAL A 176 8.59 1.04 17.67
CA VAL A 176 9.16 -0.19 17.12
C VAL A 176 8.19 -1.37 17.26
N TYR A 177 7.42 -1.44 18.35
CA TYR A 177 6.47 -2.53 18.59
C TYR A 177 5.42 -2.70 17.48
N PRO A 178 4.66 -1.65 17.07
CA PRO A 178 3.68 -1.80 15.99
C PRO A 178 4.32 -2.14 14.65
N ILE A 179 5.50 -1.58 14.33
CA ILE A 179 6.24 -1.90 13.11
C ILE A 179 6.68 -3.37 13.11
N THR A 180 7.23 -3.84 14.23
CA THR A 180 7.62 -5.24 14.43
C THR A 180 6.45 -6.19 14.21
N LEU A 181 5.33 -5.94 14.87
CA LEU A 181 4.13 -6.78 14.75
C LEU A 181 3.62 -6.82 13.32
N TYR A 182 3.57 -5.66 12.65
CA TYR A 182 3.17 -5.58 11.25
C TYR A 182 4.11 -6.40 10.34
N CYS A 183 5.42 -6.21 10.46
CA CYS A 183 6.40 -6.90 9.63
C CYS A 183 6.39 -8.41 9.86
N ILE A 184 6.28 -8.87 11.11
CA ILE A 184 6.15 -10.30 11.42
C ILE A 184 4.85 -10.86 10.83
N GLY A 185 3.72 -10.19 11.05
CA GLY A 185 2.43 -10.61 10.52
C GLY A 185 2.43 -10.70 8.99
N PHE A 186 2.95 -9.67 8.33
CA PHE A 186 3.09 -9.66 6.87
C PHE A 186 4.02 -10.76 6.38
N SER A 187 5.17 -10.99 7.02
CA SER A 187 6.09 -12.08 6.69
C SER A 187 5.44 -13.46 6.80
N LEU A 188 4.72 -13.73 7.88
CA LEU A 188 4.04 -15.02 8.06
C LEU A 188 2.91 -15.21 7.05
N LEU A 189 2.18 -14.14 6.73
CA LEU A 189 1.15 -14.17 5.69
C LEU A 189 1.76 -14.40 4.30
N ALA A 190 2.81 -13.67 3.95
CA ALA A 190 3.53 -13.82 2.69
C ALA A 190 4.22 -15.19 2.56
N LEU A 191 4.67 -15.79 3.66
CA LEU A 191 5.20 -17.15 3.71
C LEU A 191 4.15 -18.19 3.29
N ASN A 192 2.87 -17.94 3.52
CA ASN A 192 1.80 -18.83 3.08
C ASN A 192 1.48 -18.64 1.58
N ILE A 193 1.49 -17.38 1.11
CA ILE A 193 0.97 -17.03 -0.22
C ILE A 193 2.03 -17.16 -1.32
N LEU A 194 3.29 -16.78 -1.07
CA LEU A 194 4.31 -16.61 -2.11
C LEU A 194 5.07 -17.89 -2.55
N PRO A 195 5.26 -18.95 -1.73
CA PRO A 195 6.04 -20.13 -2.16
C PRO A 195 5.37 -21.05 -3.18
N SER A 196 4.24 -20.65 -3.76
CA SER A 196 3.55 -21.44 -4.78
C SER A 196 3.21 -20.56 -5.97
N ASN A 197 3.44 -21.10 -7.17
CA ASN A 197 2.99 -20.51 -8.43
C ASN A 197 1.51 -20.81 -8.72
N TYR A 198 0.87 -21.63 -7.88
CA TYR A 198 -0.53 -22.02 -8.01
C TYR A 198 -1.39 -21.35 -6.94
N ILE A 199 -2.66 -21.15 -7.27
CA ILE A 199 -3.69 -20.73 -6.33
C ILE A 199 -3.90 -21.86 -5.33
N ILE A 200 -3.63 -21.59 -4.06
CA ILE A 200 -3.81 -22.55 -2.97
C ILE A 200 -4.91 -22.04 -2.04
N GLY A 201 -5.88 -22.89 -1.75
CA GLY A 201 -7.00 -22.58 -0.86
C GLY A 201 -8.31 -23.04 -1.48
N ARG A 202 -9.42 -22.80 -0.78
CA ARG A 202 -10.75 -23.17 -1.27
C ARG A 202 -11.47 -21.98 -1.90
N ASP A 203 -11.55 -20.88 -1.17
CA ASP A 203 -12.39 -19.74 -1.54
C ASP A 203 -11.69 -18.80 -2.55
N ILE A 204 -10.37 -18.78 -2.55
CA ILE A 204 -9.52 -17.95 -3.42
C ILE A 204 -9.71 -18.24 -4.92
N HIS A 205 -10.23 -19.42 -5.28
CA HIS A 205 -10.51 -19.75 -6.68
C HIS A 205 -11.61 -18.86 -7.26
N MET A 206 -12.67 -18.57 -6.50
CA MET A 206 -13.73 -17.67 -6.93
C MET A 206 -13.25 -16.22 -6.99
N GLU A 207 -12.44 -15.79 -6.03
CA GLU A 207 -11.83 -14.46 -6.04
C GLU A 207 -10.92 -14.25 -7.25
N TYR A 208 -10.08 -15.24 -7.56
CA TYR A 208 -9.22 -15.21 -8.74
C TYR A 208 -10.02 -15.19 -10.04
N TYR A 209 -11.10 -15.98 -10.11
CA TYR A 209 -12.00 -15.98 -11.24
C TYR A 209 -12.63 -14.59 -11.44
N CYS A 210 -13.22 -14.02 -10.39
CA CYS A 210 -13.81 -12.68 -10.37
C CYS A 210 -12.79 -11.61 -10.78
N PHE A 211 -11.55 -11.70 -10.30
CA PHE A 211 -10.46 -10.81 -10.71
C PHE A 211 -10.16 -10.95 -12.20
N LYS A 212 -10.06 -12.17 -12.72
CA LYS A 212 -9.73 -12.44 -14.12
C LYS A 212 -10.82 -11.97 -15.06
N THR A 213 -12.09 -12.22 -14.76
CA THR A 213 -13.22 -11.74 -15.57
C THR A 213 -13.25 -10.21 -15.56
N SER A 214 -13.15 -9.58 -14.39
CA SER A 214 -13.13 -8.11 -14.28
C SER A 214 -11.98 -7.46 -15.07
N LEU A 215 -10.80 -8.09 -15.04
CA LEU A 215 -9.62 -7.63 -15.77
C LEU A 215 -9.78 -7.73 -17.29
N LEU A 216 -10.45 -8.78 -17.78
CA LEU A 216 -10.65 -9.00 -19.21
C LEU A 216 -11.80 -8.16 -19.77
N ASN A 217 -12.85 -7.96 -18.98
CA ASN A 217 -14.07 -7.28 -19.39
C ASN A 217 -14.02 -5.76 -19.14
N TYR A 218 -13.02 -5.26 -18.39
CA TYR A 218 -12.95 -3.88 -17.90
C TYR A 218 -14.19 -3.43 -17.11
N HIS A 219 -14.94 -4.36 -16.57
CA HIS A 219 -16.01 -4.15 -15.61
C HIS A 219 -16.20 -5.43 -14.80
N TRP A 220 -16.67 -5.27 -13.58
CA TRP A 220 -17.13 -6.34 -12.72
C TRP A 220 -18.66 -6.40 -12.78
N ASP A 221 -19.21 -7.60 -12.95
CA ASP A 221 -20.63 -7.88 -12.84
C ASP A 221 -20.86 -8.97 -11.78
N ILE A 222 -21.92 -8.84 -10.98
CA ILE A 222 -22.36 -9.87 -10.04
C ILE A 222 -23.05 -11.04 -10.74
N HIS A 223 -23.51 -10.83 -11.97
CA HIS A 223 -24.17 -11.82 -12.81
C HIS A 223 -23.20 -12.61 -13.69
N ASP A 224 -21.90 -12.25 -13.68
CA ASP A 224 -20.88 -13.05 -14.34
C ASP A 224 -20.83 -14.46 -13.67
N PRO A 225 -21.02 -15.53 -14.45
CA PRO A 225 -21.23 -16.90 -13.95
C PRO A 225 -20.01 -17.48 -13.24
#